data_AF-A0A8J6Y1V1-F1
#
_entry.id   AF-A0A8J6Y1V1-F1
#
_cell.length_a   1.000
_cell.length_b   1.000
_cell.length_c   1.000
_cell.angle_alpha   90.00
_cell.angle_beta   90.00
_cell.angle_gamma   90.00
#
_symmetry.space_group_name_H-M   'P 1'
#
loop_
_entity.id
_entity.type
_entity.pdbx_description
1 polymer ?
#
loop_
_entity_poly.entity_id
_entity_poly.type
_entity_poly.pdbx_seq_one_letter_code
_entity_poly.pdbx_strand_id
1 'polypeptide(L)'
;MATWDTGWEVDFPAATVEEMMLALVVRDLAHGSSFDVEAVEDGTELAFDFLAGDELDGETYRLLLSAEIGGTDNSEMVQAFTEQMLEDLVAEAEELVAQREDLGSRPASELVFETVPEDEERWDLVIPDWLAPDLAEVPFGFRSFEASGGEPWPGDGALDAHGRVVFVPHGGAVHLFGIPAPESWGDEEEGLPVHPGG
;
A
#
# COMPACT_ATOMS: atom_id res chain seq x y z
N MET A 1 -15.11 23.19 -2.56
CA MET A 1 -16.15 22.57 -1.73
C MET A 1 -15.64 22.47 -0.30
N ALA A 2 -16.47 22.10 0.68
CA ALA A 2 -15.94 21.70 1.98
C ALA A 2 -15.33 20.29 1.83
N THR A 3 -14.19 20.06 2.47
CA THR A 3 -13.59 18.73 2.63
C THR A 3 -13.79 18.25 4.07
N TRP A 4 -13.82 16.93 4.26
CA TRP A 4 -13.93 16.30 5.57
C TRP A 4 -13.17 14.98 5.59
N ASP A 5 -12.68 14.59 6.78
CA ASP A 5 -11.86 13.41 6.96
C ASP A 5 -12.65 12.24 7.55
N THR A 6 -12.29 11.02 7.14
CA THR A 6 -12.78 9.77 7.73
C THR A 6 -11.71 8.68 7.65
N GLY A 7 -11.91 7.58 8.39
CA GLY A 7 -10.99 6.46 8.38
C GLY A 7 -11.63 5.11 8.72
N TRP A 8 -10.93 4.05 8.34
CA TRP A 8 -11.32 2.65 8.47
C TRP A 8 -10.14 1.82 8.96
N GLU A 9 -10.45 0.79 9.74
CA GLU A 9 -9.50 -0.24 10.13
C GLU A 9 -9.92 -1.55 9.45
N VAL A 10 -9.03 -2.13 8.66
CA VAL A 10 -9.28 -3.38 7.94
C VAL A 10 -8.23 -4.41 8.36
N ASP A 11 -8.69 -5.54 8.90
CA ASP A 11 -7.81 -6.60 9.38
C ASP A 11 -7.58 -7.64 8.26
N PHE A 12 -6.30 -7.94 8.01
CA PHE A 12 -5.84 -9.01 7.14
C PHE A 12 -5.15 -10.11 7.97
N PRO A 13 -5.26 -11.39 7.56
CA PRO A 13 -4.40 -12.42 8.13
C PRO A 13 -2.94 -12.10 7.83
N ALA A 14 -2.04 -12.47 8.75
CA ALA A 14 -0.59 -12.27 8.61
C ALA A 14 0.22 -13.44 9.20
N ALA A 15 -0.37 -14.64 9.21
CA ALA A 15 0.25 -15.83 9.77
C ALA A 15 1.35 -16.41 8.87
N THR A 16 1.40 -16.02 7.59
CA THR A 16 2.36 -16.49 6.58
C THR A 16 3.00 -15.34 5.81
N VAL A 17 4.10 -15.64 5.11
CA VAL A 17 4.80 -14.69 4.23
C VAL A 17 3.85 -14.21 3.13
N GLU A 18 3.07 -15.10 2.54
CA GLU A 18 2.14 -14.79 1.46
C GLU A 18 0.99 -13.87 1.92
N GLU A 19 0.42 -14.13 3.09
CA GLU A 19 -0.63 -13.29 3.67
C GLU A 19 -0.12 -11.89 4.00
N MET A 20 1.06 -11.79 4.63
CA MET A 20 1.70 -10.50 4.93
C MET A 20 2.02 -9.72 3.65
N MET A 21 2.57 -10.39 2.63
CA MET A 21 2.89 -9.76 1.35
C MET A 21 1.63 -9.21 0.67
N LEU A 22 0.54 -9.98 0.64
CA LEU A 22 -0.73 -9.51 0.06
C LEU A 22 -1.22 -8.26 0.78
N ALA A 23 -1.24 -8.26 2.11
CA ALA A 23 -1.70 -7.12 2.89
C ALA A 23 -0.85 -5.85 2.66
N LEU A 24 0.48 -6.01 2.55
CA LEU A 24 1.39 -4.91 2.23
C LEU A 24 1.17 -4.36 0.82
N VAL A 25 0.91 -5.21 -0.17
CA VAL A 25 0.62 -4.77 -1.54
C VAL A 25 -0.71 -4.02 -1.60
N VAL A 26 -1.75 -4.50 -0.90
CA VAL A 26 -3.02 -3.77 -0.79
C VAL A 26 -2.81 -2.39 -0.17
N ARG A 27 -1.98 -2.29 0.87
CA ARG A 27 -1.63 -0.99 1.48
C ARG A 27 -0.91 -0.07 0.50
N ASP A 28 0.04 -0.59 -0.27
CA ASP A 28 0.78 0.18 -1.29
C ASP A 28 -0.16 0.73 -2.37
N LEU A 29 -1.08 -0.10 -2.87
CA LEU A 29 -2.06 0.32 -3.88
C LEU A 29 -3.03 1.38 -3.34
N ALA A 30 -3.43 1.28 -2.08
CA ALA A 30 -4.34 2.23 -1.46
C ALA A 30 -3.66 3.57 -1.14
N HIS A 31 -2.38 3.56 -0.75
CA HIS A 31 -1.67 4.75 -0.28
C HIS A 31 -1.47 5.77 -1.40
N GLY A 32 -1.99 6.99 -1.21
CA GLY A 32 -1.88 8.06 -2.19
C GLY A 32 -2.77 7.88 -3.42
N SER A 33 -3.73 6.95 -3.38
CA SER A 33 -4.74 6.79 -4.43
C SER A 33 -5.80 7.89 -4.35
N SER A 34 -6.20 8.40 -5.51
CA SER A 34 -7.23 9.44 -5.63
C SER A 34 -8.31 9.01 -6.61
N PHE A 35 -9.58 9.28 -6.27
CA PHE A 35 -10.73 8.88 -7.09
C PHE A 35 -11.77 9.99 -7.18
N ASP A 36 -12.21 10.28 -8.40
CA ASP A 36 -13.39 11.12 -8.67
C ASP A 36 -14.58 10.21 -9.03
N VAL A 37 -15.67 10.31 -8.28
CA VAL A 37 -16.84 9.44 -8.37
C VAL A 37 -18.10 10.27 -8.55
N GLU A 38 -18.91 9.93 -9.55
CA GLU A 38 -20.23 10.54 -9.76
C GLU A 38 -21.34 9.51 -9.52
N ALA A 39 -22.28 9.83 -8.63
CA ALA A 39 -23.47 9.02 -8.42
C ALA A 39 -24.36 9.03 -9.68
N VAL A 40 -24.61 7.86 -10.25
CA VAL A 40 -25.43 7.72 -11.47
C VAL A 40 -26.88 8.16 -11.25
N GLU A 41 -27.40 8.03 -10.04
CA GLU A 41 -28.81 8.31 -9.74
C GLU A 41 -29.15 9.81 -9.70
N ASP A 42 -28.24 10.63 -9.18
CA ASP A 42 -28.51 12.06 -8.92
C ASP A 42 -27.39 13.02 -9.35
N GLY A 43 -26.28 12.51 -9.91
CA GLY A 43 -25.14 13.30 -10.36
C GLY A 43 -24.29 13.87 -9.22
N THR A 44 -24.41 13.32 -8.01
CA THR A 44 -23.60 13.77 -6.87
C THR A 44 -22.14 13.36 -7.05
N GLU A 45 -21.24 14.34 -7.04
CA GLU A 45 -19.80 14.12 -7.14
C GLU A 45 -19.15 13.97 -5.75
N LEU A 46 -18.24 13.02 -5.65
CA LEU A 46 -17.32 12.80 -4.55
C LEU A 46 -15.89 12.72 -5.09
N ALA A 47 -14.95 13.34 -4.37
CA ALA A 47 -13.53 13.17 -4.61
C ALA A 47 -12.91 12.56 -3.34
N PHE A 48 -12.11 11.51 -3.50
CA PHE A 48 -11.42 10.82 -2.42
C PHE A 48 -9.91 10.96 -2.61
N ASP A 49 -9.20 11.34 -1.56
CA ASP A 49 -7.74 11.26 -1.48
C ASP A 49 -7.35 10.35 -0.32
N PHE A 50 -6.91 9.12 -0.63
CA PHE A 50 -6.62 8.10 0.37
C PHE A 50 -5.17 8.16 0.86
N LEU A 51 -5.00 7.96 2.16
CA LEU A 51 -3.73 7.63 2.80
C LEU A 51 -3.89 6.32 3.56
N ALA A 52 -2.91 5.44 3.40
CA ALA A 52 -2.90 4.14 4.06
C ALA A 52 -1.63 3.96 4.89
N GLY A 53 -1.78 3.54 6.14
CA GLY A 53 -0.70 3.07 7.01
C GLY A 53 -0.99 1.68 7.54
N ASP A 54 -0.10 1.16 8.38
CA ASP A 54 -0.24 -0.19 8.91
C ASP A 54 0.30 -0.43 10.32
N GLU A 55 -0.28 -1.44 10.98
CA GLU A 55 0.15 -1.97 12.26
C GLU A 55 0.11 -3.50 12.24
N LEU A 56 0.90 -4.14 13.11
CA LEU A 56 0.90 -5.60 13.30
C LEU A 56 0.64 -5.96 14.76
N ASP A 57 -0.44 -6.72 15.00
CA ASP A 57 -0.74 -7.34 16.30
C ASP A 57 -0.75 -8.86 16.20
N GLY A 58 0.38 -9.49 16.55
CA GLY A 58 0.53 -10.94 16.48
C GLY A 58 0.50 -11.46 15.04
N GLU A 59 -0.57 -12.18 14.70
CA GLU A 59 -0.81 -12.76 13.35
C GLU A 59 -1.89 -11.98 12.57
N THR A 60 -2.24 -10.78 13.03
CA THR A 60 -3.19 -9.89 12.37
C THR A 60 -2.48 -8.63 11.90
N TYR A 61 -2.46 -8.43 10.58
CA TYR A 61 -2.07 -7.17 9.98
C TYR A 61 -3.28 -6.24 9.94
N ARG A 62 -3.10 -4.98 10.33
CA ARG A 62 -4.15 -3.98 10.30
C ARG A 62 -3.79 -2.87 9.32
N LEU A 63 -4.60 -2.73 8.28
CA LEU A 63 -4.60 -1.59 7.38
C LEU A 63 -5.34 -0.43 8.06
N LEU A 64 -4.64 0.69 8.21
CA LEU A 64 -5.19 1.96 8.69
C LEU A 64 -5.46 2.86 7.49
N LEU A 65 -6.69 2.84 7.00
CA LEU A 65 -7.10 3.63 5.83
C LEU A 65 -7.72 4.95 6.30
N SER A 66 -7.34 6.05 5.67
CA SER A 66 -7.96 7.36 5.87
C SER A 66 -8.18 8.04 4.53
N ALA A 67 -9.17 8.93 4.46
CA ALA A 67 -9.44 9.71 3.27
C ALA A 67 -9.83 11.16 3.62
N GLU A 68 -9.29 12.11 2.84
CA GLU A 68 -9.92 13.42 2.69
C GLU A 68 -11.01 13.29 1.62
N ILE A 69 -12.22 13.74 1.93
CA ILE A 69 -13.38 13.63 1.03
C ILE A 69 -13.88 15.03 0.65
N GLY A 70 -13.91 15.31 -0.65
CA GLY A 70 -14.57 16.46 -1.23
C GLY A 70 -15.97 16.12 -1.74
N GLY A 71 -16.94 17.02 -1.56
CA GLY A 71 -18.28 16.88 -2.14
C GLY A 71 -19.38 16.73 -1.08
N THR A 72 -20.19 15.68 -1.20
CA THR A 72 -21.30 15.37 -0.28
C THR A 72 -20.82 14.75 1.05
N ASP A 73 -21.65 14.81 2.09
CA ASP A 73 -21.45 14.16 3.39
C ASP A 73 -22.25 12.83 3.52
N ASN A 74 -22.67 12.26 2.38
CA ASN A 74 -23.42 11.01 2.35
C ASN A 74 -22.54 9.81 2.76
N SER A 75 -22.61 9.46 4.04
CA SER A 75 -21.83 8.38 4.63
C SER A 75 -22.12 7.00 4.04
N GLU A 76 -23.35 6.74 3.57
CA GLU A 76 -23.70 5.44 2.98
C GLU A 76 -23.02 5.26 1.62
N MET A 77 -22.99 6.31 0.80
CA MET A 77 -22.28 6.30 -0.49
C MET A 77 -20.77 6.16 -0.29
N VAL A 78 -20.20 6.91 0.66
CA VAL A 78 -18.77 6.83 1.02
C VAL A 78 -18.37 5.43 1.48
N GLN A 79 -19.19 4.81 2.34
CA GLN A 79 -18.94 3.46 2.80
C GLN A 79 -19.00 2.45 1.66
N ALA A 80 -20.06 2.48 0.85
CA ALA A 80 -20.23 1.54 -0.27
C ALA A 80 -19.09 1.65 -1.30
N PHE A 81 -18.66 2.87 -1.62
CA PHE A 81 -17.52 3.08 -2.51
C PHE A 81 -16.22 2.54 -1.91
N THR A 82 -15.93 2.83 -0.65
CA THR A 82 -14.70 2.38 0.01
C THR A 82 -14.63 0.86 0.11
N GLU A 83 -15.76 0.19 0.44
CA GLU A 83 -15.83 -1.28 0.48
C GLU A 83 -15.55 -1.88 -0.90
N GLN A 84 -16.17 -1.35 -1.96
CA GLN A 84 -15.93 -1.82 -3.32
C GLN A 84 -14.49 -1.58 -3.78
N MET A 85 -13.94 -0.39 -3.52
CA MET A 85 -12.56 -0.05 -3.85
C MET A 85 -11.59 -1.02 -3.17
N LEU A 86 -11.80 -1.35 -1.88
CA LEU A 86 -10.95 -2.31 -1.18
C LEU A 86 -11.05 -3.72 -1.78
N GLU A 87 -12.23 -4.17 -2.20
CA GLU A 87 -12.38 -5.45 -2.89
C GLU A 87 -11.61 -5.48 -4.22
N ASP A 88 -11.68 -4.39 -4.99
CA ASP A 88 -10.96 -4.25 -6.27
C ASP A 88 -9.44 -4.22 -6.05
N LEU A 89 -8.95 -3.47 -5.05
CA LEU A 89 -7.53 -3.43 -4.70
C LEU A 89 -7.00 -4.78 -4.22
N VAL A 90 -7.80 -5.55 -3.48
CA VAL A 90 -7.42 -6.91 -3.07
C VAL A 90 -7.29 -7.81 -4.30
N ALA A 91 -8.23 -7.74 -5.24
CA ALA A 91 -8.17 -8.53 -6.47
C ALA A 91 -6.92 -8.16 -7.31
N GLU A 92 -6.64 -6.87 -7.49
CA GLU A 92 -5.43 -6.41 -8.19
C GLU A 92 -4.15 -6.87 -7.46
N ALA A 93 -4.10 -6.73 -6.14
CA ALA A 93 -2.97 -7.19 -5.35
C ALA A 93 -2.73 -8.70 -5.49
N GLU A 94 -3.78 -9.52 -5.53
CA GLU A 94 -3.66 -10.97 -5.78
C GLU A 94 -3.02 -11.27 -7.14
N GLU A 95 -3.41 -10.54 -8.19
CA GLU A 95 -2.86 -10.69 -9.54
C GLU A 95 -1.38 -10.26 -9.63
N LEU A 96 -1.01 -9.17 -8.96
CA LEU A 96 0.39 -8.70 -8.87
C LEU A 96 1.24 -9.69 -8.07
N VAL A 97 0.76 -10.14 -6.91
CA VAL A 97 1.44 -11.11 -6.05
C VAL A 97 1.63 -12.47 -6.72
N ALA A 98 0.70 -12.88 -7.59
CA ALA A 98 0.85 -14.09 -8.40
C ALA A 98 2.03 -14.03 -9.38
N GLN A 99 2.45 -12.82 -9.77
CA GLN A 99 3.56 -12.56 -10.70
C GLN A 99 4.89 -12.26 -10.01
N ARG A 100 4.95 -12.38 -8.67
CA ARG A 100 6.13 -12.04 -7.88
C ARG A 100 7.39 -12.80 -8.28
N GLU A 101 8.53 -12.15 -8.11
CA GLU A 101 9.87 -12.72 -8.15
C GLU A 101 10.49 -12.73 -6.75
N ASP A 102 11.04 -13.87 -6.31
CA ASP A 102 11.78 -13.97 -5.05
C ASP A 102 13.18 -13.36 -5.21
N LEU A 103 13.47 -12.29 -4.45
CA LEU A 103 14.74 -11.57 -4.48
C LEU A 103 15.68 -11.98 -3.34
N GLY A 104 15.27 -12.98 -2.55
CA GLY A 104 16.00 -13.52 -1.42
C GLY A 104 15.44 -13.10 -0.07
N SER A 105 16.08 -13.63 0.98
CA SER A 105 15.73 -13.33 2.37
C SER A 105 16.97 -13.18 3.24
N ARG A 106 16.81 -12.47 4.35
CA ARG A 106 17.86 -12.28 5.36
C ARG A 106 17.29 -12.31 6.78
N PRO A 107 18.08 -12.68 7.80
CA PRO A 107 17.66 -12.54 9.19
C PRO A 107 17.37 -11.07 9.52
N ALA A 108 16.25 -10.81 10.21
CA ALA A 108 15.91 -9.44 10.60
C ALA A 108 16.98 -8.79 11.49
N SER A 109 17.72 -9.60 12.27
CA SER A 109 18.83 -9.14 13.10
C SER A 109 20.04 -8.62 12.33
N GLU A 110 20.12 -8.86 11.02
CA GLU A 110 21.18 -8.35 10.16
C GLU A 110 20.83 -7.00 9.51
N LEU A 111 19.65 -6.46 9.82
CA LEU A 111 19.12 -5.23 9.25
C LEU A 111 18.94 -4.17 10.33
N VAL A 112 19.16 -2.92 9.93
CA VAL A 112 18.82 -1.73 10.71
C VAL A 112 17.98 -0.80 9.85
N PHE A 113 17.06 -0.07 10.47
CA PHE A 113 16.20 0.89 9.79
C PHE A 113 16.64 2.31 10.15
N GLU A 114 16.86 3.13 9.14
CA GLU A 114 17.35 4.49 9.29
C GLU A 114 16.47 5.46 8.50
N THR A 115 16.29 6.66 9.03
CA THR A 115 15.61 7.76 8.33
C THR A 115 16.43 8.18 7.12
N VAL A 116 15.77 8.44 5.99
CA VAL A 116 16.39 8.98 4.79
C VAL A 116 15.81 10.36 4.46
N PRO A 117 16.56 11.27 3.82
CA PRO A 117 16.00 12.54 3.34
C PRO A 117 15.08 12.33 2.13
N GLU A 118 14.18 13.30 1.87
CA GLU A 118 13.21 13.28 0.77
C GLU A 118 13.82 12.94 -0.61
N ASP A 119 15.06 13.39 -0.89
CA ASP A 119 15.74 13.13 -2.16
C ASP A 119 16.31 11.72 -2.31
N GLU A 120 16.31 10.94 -1.22
CA GLU A 120 16.72 9.53 -1.19
C GLU A 120 15.53 8.57 -0.98
N GLU A 121 14.31 9.10 -0.89
CA GLU A 121 13.09 8.28 -0.78
C GLU A 121 12.94 7.32 -1.96
N ARG A 122 12.39 6.14 -1.66
CA ARG A 122 12.19 5.06 -2.62
C ARG A 122 10.72 4.67 -2.66
N TRP A 123 9.96 5.29 -3.57
CA TRP A 123 8.54 4.99 -3.75
C TRP A 123 8.27 3.59 -4.33
N ASP A 124 9.31 2.97 -4.89
CA ASP A 124 9.30 1.59 -5.37
C ASP A 124 9.56 0.56 -4.26
N LEU A 125 9.75 1.00 -3.01
CA LEU A 125 10.02 0.15 -1.86
C LEU A 125 8.84 0.15 -0.88
N VAL A 126 8.21 -1.01 -0.71
CA VAL A 126 7.09 -1.20 0.23
C VAL A 126 7.64 -1.81 1.52
N ILE A 127 7.79 -0.98 2.56
CA ILE A 127 8.22 -1.41 3.90
C ILE A 127 7.09 -1.13 4.92
N PRO A 128 6.77 -2.08 5.81
CA PRO A 128 5.79 -1.86 6.86
C PRO A 128 6.13 -0.70 7.80
N ASP A 129 5.12 0.08 8.18
CA ASP A 129 5.29 1.32 8.95
C ASP A 129 5.78 1.05 10.37
N TRP A 130 5.42 -0.08 10.98
CA TRP A 130 5.88 -0.44 12.33
C TRP A 130 7.39 -0.71 12.43
N LEU A 131 8.09 -0.78 11.30
CA LEU A 131 9.56 -0.88 11.25
C LEU A 131 10.23 0.50 11.20
N ALA A 132 9.47 1.56 11.00
CA ALA A 132 9.99 2.91 10.90
C ALA A 132 10.60 3.38 12.23
N PRO A 133 11.76 4.06 12.21
CA PRO A 133 12.27 4.74 13.39
C PRO A 133 11.40 5.94 13.78
N ASP A 134 11.40 6.34 15.05
CA ASP A 134 10.49 7.36 15.63
C ASP A 134 10.40 8.72 14.88
N LEU A 135 11.42 9.07 14.07
CA LEU A 135 11.51 10.34 13.35
C LEU A 135 11.31 10.21 11.83
N ALA A 136 10.99 9.02 11.34
CA ALA A 136 10.72 8.81 9.92
C ALA A 136 9.34 9.34 9.52
N GLU A 137 9.27 9.91 8.32
CA GLU A 137 8.00 10.21 7.67
C GLU A 137 7.55 8.94 6.94
N VAL A 138 6.50 8.29 7.43
CA VAL A 138 5.99 7.06 6.79
C VAL A 138 5.14 7.38 5.57
N PRO A 139 5.19 6.56 4.50
CA PRO A 139 5.93 5.30 4.43
C PRO A 139 7.33 5.41 3.82
N PHE A 140 7.72 6.54 3.25
CA PHE A 140 8.90 6.63 2.37
C PHE A 140 10.18 7.15 3.03
N GLY A 141 10.07 7.88 4.13
CA GLY A 141 11.16 8.58 4.82
C GLY A 141 12.11 7.68 5.63
N PHE A 142 12.14 6.38 5.36
CA PHE A 142 13.11 5.45 5.94
C PHE A 142 13.43 4.28 5.03
N ARG A 143 14.55 3.63 5.30
CA ARG A 143 15.01 2.45 4.56
C ARG A 143 15.78 1.49 5.47
N SER A 144 15.86 0.24 5.04
CA SER A 144 16.70 -0.79 5.65
C SER A 144 18.12 -0.82 5.09
N PHE A 145 19.08 -1.05 5.98
CA PHE A 145 20.51 -1.15 5.69
C PHE A 145 21.10 -2.40 6.34
N GLU A 146 22.14 -2.95 5.74
CA GLU A 146 22.89 -4.06 6.34
C GLU A 146 23.62 -3.60 7.60
N ALA A 147 23.35 -4.23 8.74
CA ALA A 147 23.95 -3.87 10.03
C ALA A 147 25.49 -3.98 10.04
N SER A 148 26.05 -4.82 9.16
CA SER A 148 27.50 -5.09 9.10
C SER A 148 28.29 -4.13 8.19
N GLY A 149 27.62 -3.48 7.24
CA GLY A 149 28.27 -2.72 6.16
C GLY A 149 27.64 -1.35 5.87
N GLY A 150 26.44 -1.10 6.37
CA GLY A 150 25.68 0.13 6.11
C GLY A 150 25.22 0.26 4.66
N GLU A 151 25.29 -0.81 3.86
CA GLU A 151 24.79 -0.80 2.48
C GLU A 151 23.26 -0.92 2.49
N PRO A 152 22.53 -0.15 1.65
CA PRO A 152 21.09 -0.27 1.55
C PRO A 152 20.68 -1.68 1.10
N TRP A 153 19.66 -2.24 1.76
CA TRP A 153 19.10 -3.54 1.38
C TRP A 153 17.57 -3.48 1.44
N PRO A 154 16.82 -3.68 0.35
CA PRO A 154 17.30 -3.93 -1.01
C PRO A 154 18.18 -2.81 -1.54
N GLY A 155 19.15 -3.14 -2.39
CA GLY A 155 19.97 -2.14 -3.09
C GLY A 155 19.21 -1.51 -4.27
N ASP A 156 19.67 -0.34 -4.72
CA ASP A 156 18.97 0.45 -5.76
C ASP A 156 18.76 -0.33 -7.06
N GLY A 157 19.73 -1.15 -7.47
CA GLY A 157 19.59 -1.95 -8.69
C GLY A 157 18.49 -3.01 -8.62
N ALA A 158 18.09 -3.47 -7.44
CA ALA A 158 16.93 -4.34 -7.29
C ALA A 158 15.64 -3.52 -7.40
N LEU A 159 15.59 -2.37 -6.73
CA LEU A 159 14.46 -1.46 -6.78
C LEU A 159 14.18 -1.00 -8.24
N ASP A 160 15.21 -0.56 -8.95
CA ASP A 160 15.12 -0.10 -10.35
C ASP A 160 14.72 -1.21 -11.35
N ALA A 161 14.82 -2.48 -10.96
CA ALA A 161 14.53 -3.64 -11.82
C ALA A 161 13.07 -4.10 -11.75
N HIS A 162 12.31 -3.65 -10.74
CA HIS A 162 10.93 -4.06 -10.49
C HIS A 162 10.00 -2.85 -10.42
N GLY A 163 8.68 -3.07 -10.51
CA GLY A 163 7.71 -1.99 -10.31
C GLY A 163 7.59 -1.61 -8.84
N ARG A 164 7.55 -2.63 -7.98
CA ARG A 164 7.72 -2.52 -6.53
C ARG A 164 8.61 -3.64 -6.01
N VAL A 165 9.30 -3.37 -4.92
CA VAL A 165 9.94 -4.37 -4.08
C VAL A 165 9.28 -4.35 -2.71
N VAL A 166 8.68 -5.48 -2.35
CA VAL A 166 7.93 -5.65 -1.10
C VAL A 166 8.82 -6.29 -0.03
N PHE A 167 8.90 -5.64 1.12
CA PHE A 167 9.70 -6.04 2.27
C PHE A 167 8.81 -6.75 3.30
N VAL A 168 8.93 -8.08 3.39
CA VAL A 168 8.00 -8.92 4.16
C VAL A 168 8.70 -9.49 5.41
N PRO A 169 8.51 -8.88 6.60
CA PRO A 169 9.03 -9.43 7.84
C PRO A 169 8.16 -10.61 8.32
N HIS A 170 8.75 -11.79 8.46
CA HIS A 170 8.06 -12.97 8.97
C HIS A 170 9.03 -13.96 9.61
N GLY A 171 8.63 -14.60 10.71
CA GLY A 171 9.40 -15.70 11.31
C GLY A 171 10.83 -15.35 11.76
N GLY A 172 11.12 -14.07 12.03
CA GLY A 172 12.47 -13.59 12.38
C GLY A 172 13.40 -13.35 11.18
N ALA A 173 12.88 -13.48 9.97
CA ALA A 173 13.54 -13.12 8.73
C ALA A 173 12.77 -12.00 8.02
N VAL A 174 13.40 -11.42 7.02
CA VAL A 174 12.78 -10.56 6.02
C VAL A 174 12.94 -11.21 4.66
N HIS A 175 11.85 -11.27 3.92
CA HIS A 175 11.78 -11.75 2.55
C HIS A 175 11.56 -10.57 1.61
N LEU A 176 12.25 -10.55 0.48
CA LEU A 176 12.06 -9.54 -0.56
C LEU A 176 11.39 -10.16 -1.77
N PHE A 177 10.36 -9.48 -2.27
CA PHE A 177 9.68 -9.87 -3.49
C PHE A 177 9.62 -8.69 -4.45
N GLY A 178 10.05 -8.91 -5.70
CA GLY A 178 9.81 -7.98 -6.79
C GLY A 178 8.44 -8.25 -7.38
N ILE A 179 7.61 -7.23 -7.56
CA ILE A 179 6.33 -7.33 -8.27
C ILE A 179 6.30 -6.34 -9.45
N PRO A 180 5.53 -6.63 -10.51
CA PRO A 180 5.35 -5.68 -11.61
C PRO A 180 4.68 -4.39 -11.12
N ALA A 181 4.80 -3.33 -11.91
CA ALA A 181 4.09 -2.08 -11.62
C ALA A 181 2.58 -2.31 -11.81
N PRO A 182 1.72 -1.65 -11.01
CA PRO A 182 0.27 -1.76 -11.18
C PRO A 182 -0.15 -1.16 -12.53
N GLU A 183 -1.20 -1.68 -13.15
CA GLU A 183 -1.64 -1.22 -14.48
C GLU A 183 -2.16 0.22 -14.42
N SER A 184 -2.74 0.62 -13.28
CA SER A 184 -3.34 1.94 -13.02
C SER A 184 -2.37 3.13 -12.94
N TRP A 185 -1.05 2.89 -13.09
CA TRP A 185 -0.03 3.94 -13.06
C TRP A 185 0.35 4.46 -14.46
N GLY A 186 -0.35 4.01 -15.50
CA GLY A 186 -0.41 4.65 -16.81
C GLY A 186 -1.65 5.56 -16.88
N ASP A 187 -1.49 6.78 -17.42
CA ASP A 187 -2.59 7.73 -17.68
C ASP A 187 -3.77 7.09 -18.43
N GLU A 188 -4.74 6.51 -17.73
CA GLU A 188 -6.05 6.17 -18.26
C GLU A 188 -7.13 6.63 -17.28
N GLU A 189 -7.82 7.72 -17.64
CA GLU A 189 -9.17 8.04 -17.15
C GLU A 189 -10.09 6.85 -17.51
N GLU A 190 -10.08 5.78 -16.73
CA GLU A 190 -11.09 4.72 -16.86
C GLU A 190 -12.24 5.03 -15.92
N GLY A 191 -13.25 5.72 -16.45
CA GLY A 191 -14.57 5.74 -15.85
C GLY A 191 -15.06 4.30 -15.64
N LEU A 192 -15.58 4.02 -14.45
CA LEU A 192 -16.00 2.69 -14.01
C LEU A 192 -16.85 1.94 -15.06
N PRO A 193 -16.64 0.63 -15.23
CA PRO A 193 -17.35 -0.18 -16.22
C PRO A 193 -18.86 -0.20 -15.95
N VAL A 194 -19.62 0.34 -16.91
CA VAL A 194 -21.08 0.23 -16.96
C VAL A 194 -21.50 -1.24 -17.14
N HIS A 195 -22.03 -1.86 -16.10
CA HIS A 195 -22.84 -3.07 -16.26
C HIS A 195 -24.16 -2.72 -16.96
N PRO A 196 -24.46 -3.27 -18.16
CA PRO A 196 -25.78 -3.14 -18.73
C PRO A 196 -26.73 -4.12 -18.02
N GLY A 197 -27.44 -3.64 -17.01
CA GLY A 197 -28.57 -4.36 -16.43
C GLY A 197 -29.72 -4.42 -17.43
N GLY A 198 -29.94 -5.60 -18.02
CA GLY A 198 -31.11 -5.97 -18.80
C GLY A 198 -32.02 -6.94 -18.04
#